data_AF-A0A1H6T572-F1
#
_entry.id   AF-A0A1H6T572-F1
#
_cell.length_a   1.000
_cell.length_b   1.000
_cell.length_c   1.000
_cell.angle_alpha   90.00
_cell.angle_beta   90.00
_cell.angle_gamma   90.00
#
_symmetry.space_group_name_H-M   'P 1'
#
loop_
_entity.id
_entity.type
_entity.pdbx_description
1 polymer ?
#
loop_
_entity_poly.entity_id
_entity_poly.type
_entity_poly.pdbx_seq_one_letter_code
_entity_poly.pdbx_strand_id
1 'polypeptide(L)'
;MKKSKYRRLLTVLPISFILLGCESGDETQDEAENASEAVEYTFTGIEAGSGITELTLGMIEDYDNLEGWEINKSSTAGMITALDRAIENEEPIIATAWSPHYIFAEHDLKILDDPKNSLGEEETIKTIARQGLEEDKPNAYKILDRFNWDIEDMQEVMLDAQEIPFEEAAQNWVDDNGDKIAEWTEGSEEVDGESFHLISTPWDTERASSNVMAIVLQDLGYEVDLTNVDPVVMFQAISEDEGDASLSPWLPTSFGAYYEKFEGQFEDLGPNMSGVANTIIVPAYMDIDSVEDLKPRK
;
A
#
# COMPACT_ATOMS: atom_id res chain seq x y z
N MET A 1 10.25 0.86 77.54
CA MET A 1 8.89 0.61 78.07
C MET A 1 7.92 1.29 77.11
N LYS A 2 6.91 0.68 76.47
CA LYS A 2 6.12 -0.53 76.72
C LYS A 2 5.78 -1.19 75.37
N LYS A 3 5.93 -2.51 75.30
CA LYS A 3 5.26 -3.37 74.31
C LYS A 3 3.78 -3.44 74.68
N SER A 4 2.86 -3.28 73.73
CA SER A 4 1.45 -3.61 73.93
C SER A 4 1.06 -4.77 73.01
N LYS A 5 0.63 -5.86 73.64
CA LYS A 5 0.09 -7.06 73.03
C LYS A 5 -1.40 -6.83 72.80
N TYR A 6 -1.88 -7.03 71.57
CA TYR A 6 -3.28 -7.38 71.36
C TYR A 6 -3.37 -8.65 70.53
N ARG A 7 -4.13 -9.59 71.10
CA ARG A 7 -4.44 -10.92 70.61
C ARG A 7 -5.97 -11.02 70.66
N ARG A 8 -6.56 -11.69 69.65
CA ARG A 8 -8.00 -11.98 69.38
C ARG A 8 -8.50 -11.16 68.18
N LEU A 9 -9.23 -11.71 67.21
CA LEU A 9 -10.10 -12.89 67.19
C LEU A 9 -10.17 -13.38 65.71
N LEU A 10 -10.02 -14.68 65.45
CA LEU A 10 -10.23 -15.27 64.12
C LEU A 10 -11.73 -15.56 63.97
N THR A 11 -12.42 -14.76 63.17
CA THR A 11 -13.78 -15.05 62.70
C THR A 11 -13.65 -15.77 61.36
N VAL A 12 -14.00 -17.05 61.34
CA VAL A 12 -14.10 -17.83 60.09
C VAL A 12 -15.44 -17.49 59.46
N LEU A 13 -15.44 -16.69 58.39
CA LEU A 13 -16.61 -16.55 57.51
C LEU A 13 -16.67 -17.78 56.58
N PRO A 14 -17.86 -18.34 56.30
CA PRO A 14 -18.00 -19.40 55.32
C PRO A 14 -17.68 -18.83 53.92
N ILE A 15 -16.72 -19.46 53.25
CA ILE A 15 -16.43 -19.23 51.83
C ILE A 15 -17.60 -19.81 51.04
N SER A 16 -18.48 -18.94 50.56
CA SER A 16 -19.40 -19.30 49.48
C SER A 16 -18.57 -19.52 48.23
N PHE A 17 -18.59 -20.76 47.72
CA PHE A 17 -18.12 -21.08 46.37
C PHE A 17 -18.98 -20.32 45.37
N ILE A 18 -18.47 -19.20 44.87
CA ILE A 18 -18.93 -18.63 43.60
C ILE A 18 -18.19 -19.43 42.53
N LEU A 19 -18.94 -20.23 41.78
CA LEU A 19 -18.48 -20.87 40.56
C LEU A 19 -18.01 -19.75 39.61
N LEU A 20 -16.70 -19.68 39.35
CA LEU A 20 -16.19 -19.00 38.17
C LEU A 20 -16.77 -19.73 36.95
N GLY A 21 -17.72 -19.10 36.28
CA GLY A 21 -17.93 -19.31 34.86
C GLY A 21 -16.87 -18.51 34.12
N CYS A 22 -16.09 -19.17 33.26
CA CYS A 22 -15.32 -18.46 32.24
C CYS A 22 -16.33 -17.90 31.24
N GLU A 23 -16.45 -16.59 31.19
CA GLU A 23 -17.17 -15.84 30.17
C GLU A 23 -16.12 -14.97 29.50
N SER A 24 -15.48 -15.54 28.48
CA SER A 24 -14.47 -14.88 27.65
C SER A 24 -14.90 -14.95 26.18
N GLY A 25 -16.22 -14.94 25.94
CA GLY A 25 -16.81 -15.08 24.61
C GLY A 25 -17.99 -14.13 24.36
N ASP A 26 -18.25 -13.19 25.28
CA ASP A 26 -19.31 -12.18 25.14
C ASP A 26 -18.70 -10.78 24.87
N GLU A 27 -17.57 -10.43 25.50
CA GLU A 27 -16.92 -9.12 25.32
C GLU A 27 -16.42 -8.88 23.88
N THR A 28 -15.77 -9.87 23.26
CA THR A 28 -15.30 -9.75 21.86
C THR A 28 -16.43 -9.76 20.83
N GLN A 29 -17.60 -10.30 21.19
CA GLN A 29 -18.76 -10.38 20.31
C GLN A 29 -19.52 -9.05 20.26
N ASP A 30 -19.63 -8.36 21.41
CA ASP A 30 -20.22 -7.02 21.53
C ASP A 30 -19.34 -5.92 20.89
N GLU A 31 -18.01 -6.04 20.97
CA GLU A 31 -17.08 -5.04 20.42
C GLU A 31 -16.98 -5.06 18.88
N ALA A 32 -17.06 -6.23 18.24
CA ALA A 32 -17.04 -6.34 16.78
C ALA A 32 -18.38 -5.93 16.11
N GLU A 33 -19.52 -6.19 16.77
CA GLU A 33 -20.83 -5.67 16.34
C GLU A 33 -20.85 -4.13 16.47
N ASN A 34 -20.19 -3.58 17.50
CA ASN A 34 -19.96 -2.14 17.66
C ASN A 34 -19.06 -1.56 16.56
N ALA A 35 -17.95 -2.22 16.19
CA ALA A 35 -17.04 -1.73 15.15
C ALA A 35 -17.73 -1.62 13.78
N SER A 36 -18.50 -2.64 13.38
CA SER A 36 -19.20 -2.67 12.09
C SER A 36 -20.28 -1.58 11.99
N GLU A 37 -21.07 -1.40 13.05
CA GLU A 37 -22.07 -0.32 13.12
C GLU A 37 -21.43 1.07 13.18
N ALA A 38 -20.32 1.22 13.92
CA ALA A 38 -19.63 2.50 14.10
C ALA A 38 -19.04 3.05 12.79
N VAL A 39 -18.58 2.17 11.89
CA VAL A 39 -18.12 2.57 10.55
C VAL A 39 -19.23 2.55 9.50
N GLU A 40 -20.50 2.42 9.94
CA GLU A 40 -21.67 2.38 9.08
C GLU A 40 -21.55 1.32 7.95
N TYR A 41 -20.94 0.17 8.26
CA TYR A 41 -20.71 -0.92 7.30
C TYR A 41 -19.97 -0.47 6.03
N THR A 42 -19.04 0.47 6.17
CA THR A 42 -18.35 1.10 5.04
C THR A 42 -16.83 1.05 5.20
N PHE A 43 -16.13 0.49 4.21
CA PHE A 43 -14.69 0.64 4.08
C PHE A 43 -14.35 2.04 3.56
N THR A 44 -13.34 2.70 4.14
CA THR A 44 -12.79 3.94 3.60
C THR A 44 -11.78 3.60 2.51
N GLY A 45 -12.20 3.76 1.26
CA GLY A 45 -11.40 3.45 0.07
C GLY A 45 -10.69 4.66 -0.53
N ILE A 46 -9.80 4.37 -1.47
CA ILE A 46 -9.15 5.38 -2.32
C ILE A 46 -9.91 5.56 -3.65
N GLU A 47 -9.23 6.01 -4.70
CA GLU A 47 -9.81 6.21 -6.02
C GLU A 47 -10.45 4.93 -6.59
N ALA A 48 -11.54 5.11 -7.36
CA ALA A 48 -12.10 4.06 -8.19
C ALA A 48 -11.12 3.65 -9.28
N GLY A 49 -11.04 2.34 -9.60
CA GLY A 49 -10.09 1.82 -10.58
C GLY A 49 -8.67 1.62 -10.06
N SER A 50 -8.38 1.94 -8.79
CA SER A 50 -7.19 1.44 -8.11
C SER A 50 -7.33 -0.06 -7.84
N GLY A 51 -6.22 -0.80 -7.87
CA GLY A 51 -6.21 -2.25 -7.63
C GLY A 51 -6.88 -2.60 -6.30
N ILE A 52 -6.50 -1.93 -5.22
CA ILE A 52 -7.05 -2.20 -3.89
C ILE A 52 -8.56 -1.91 -3.75
N THR A 53 -9.08 -0.87 -4.41
CA THR A 53 -10.52 -0.59 -4.40
C THR A 53 -11.29 -1.71 -5.11
N GLU A 54 -10.79 -2.21 -6.24
CA GLU A 54 -11.43 -3.31 -6.96
C GLU A 54 -11.31 -4.64 -6.20
N LEU A 55 -10.19 -4.90 -5.54
CA LEU A 55 -10.00 -6.08 -4.68
C LEU A 55 -10.89 -6.05 -3.45
N THR A 56 -11.08 -4.89 -2.83
CA THR A 56 -11.98 -4.74 -1.68
C THR A 56 -13.45 -4.94 -2.09
N LEU A 57 -13.84 -4.55 -3.31
CA LEU A 57 -15.16 -4.91 -3.85
C LEU A 57 -15.32 -6.43 -3.99
N GLY A 58 -14.29 -7.12 -4.49
CA GLY A 58 -14.26 -8.59 -4.54
C GLY A 58 -14.33 -9.23 -3.16
N MET A 59 -13.59 -8.69 -2.18
CA MET A 59 -13.65 -9.13 -0.78
C MET A 59 -15.07 -9.06 -0.21
N ILE A 60 -15.81 -7.98 -0.47
CA ILE A 60 -17.21 -7.85 -0.02
C ILE A 60 -18.09 -8.97 -0.61
N GLU A 61 -17.82 -9.42 -1.84
CA GLU A 61 -18.52 -10.54 -2.46
C GLU A 61 -18.07 -11.91 -1.91
N ASP A 62 -16.79 -12.05 -1.55
CA ASP A 62 -16.21 -13.30 -1.06
C ASP A 62 -16.64 -13.62 0.38
N TYR A 63 -16.89 -12.61 1.21
CA TYR A 63 -17.20 -12.74 2.63
C TYR A 63 -18.69 -12.57 2.94
N ASP A 64 -19.36 -13.67 3.32
CA ASP A 64 -20.77 -13.65 3.75
C ASP A 64 -21.03 -12.66 4.91
N ASN A 65 -20.05 -12.47 5.81
CA ASN A 65 -20.15 -11.52 6.93
C ASN A 65 -20.00 -10.04 6.50
N LEU A 66 -19.69 -9.79 5.23
CA LEU A 66 -19.69 -8.46 4.62
C LEU A 66 -20.96 -8.19 3.79
N GLU A 67 -22.01 -9.03 3.91
CA GLU A 67 -23.29 -8.76 3.23
C GLU A 67 -23.81 -7.36 3.57
N GLY A 68 -24.05 -6.55 2.52
CA GLY A 68 -24.55 -5.18 2.63
C GLY A 68 -23.52 -4.13 3.03
N TRP A 69 -22.24 -4.49 3.10
CA TRP A 69 -21.14 -3.52 3.18
C TRP A 69 -20.92 -2.79 1.87
N GLU A 70 -20.35 -1.60 1.98
CA GLU A 70 -19.94 -0.78 0.84
C GLU A 70 -18.49 -0.32 1.02
N ILE A 71 -17.90 0.20 -0.06
CA ILE A 71 -16.64 0.94 -0.02
C ILE A 71 -16.90 2.38 -0.45
N ASN A 72 -16.54 3.32 0.41
CA ASN A 72 -16.54 4.73 0.05
C ASN A 72 -15.35 5.01 -0.87
N LYS A 73 -15.62 5.08 -2.18
CA LYS A 73 -14.62 5.40 -3.21
C LYS A 73 -14.29 6.89 -3.14
N SER A 74 -13.15 7.22 -2.56
CA SER A 74 -12.71 8.60 -2.34
C SER A 74 -11.46 8.93 -3.16
N SER A 75 -10.42 9.43 -2.51
CA SER A 75 -9.08 9.60 -3.05
C SER A 75 -8.08 9.17 -1.99
N THR A 76 -6.82 8.92 -2.38
CA THR A 76 -5.73 8.61 -1.45
C THR A 76 -5.63 9.68 -0.35
N ALA A 77 -5.60 10.96 -0.72
CA ALA A 77 -5.59 12.07 0.24
C ALA A 77 -6.86 12.12 1.11
N GLY A 78 -8.02 11.76 0.54
CA GLY A 78 -9.28 11.70 1.28
C GLY A 78 -9.30 10.59 2.32
N MET A 79 -8.80 9.41 1.97
CA MET A 79 -8.62 8.27 2.87
C MET A 79 -7.66 8.62 4.00
N ILE A 80 -6.49 9.20 3.70
CA ILE A 80 -5.51 9.63 4.71
C ILE A 80 -6.13 10.67 5.66
N THR A 81 -6.81 11.69 5.13
CA THR A 81 -7.48 12.71 5.96
C THR A 81 -8.55 12.09 6.88
N ALA A 82 -9.27 11.08 6.40
CA ALA A 82 -10.26 10.37 7.21
C ALA A 82 -9.60 9.53 8.31
N LEU A 83 -8.49 8.85 7.98
CA LEU A 83 -7.68 8.08 8.91
C LEU A 83 -7.11 8.97 10.03
N ASP A 84 -6.45 10.07 9.67
CA ASP A 84 -5.91 11.06 10.61
C ASP A 84 -6.97 11.51 11.60
N ARG A 85 -8.12 11.93 11.07
CA ARG A 85 -9.23 12.43 11.88
C ARG A 85 -9.78 11.35 12.81
N ALA A 86 -9.91 10.12 12.34
CA ALA A 86 -10.39 9.02 13.17
C ALA A 86 -9.40 8.76 14.32
N ILE A 87 -8.10 8.71 14.03
CA ILE A 87 -7.05 8.51 15.03
C ILE A 87 -7.02 9.65 16.04
N GLU A 88 -7.07 10.90 15.60
CA GLU A 88 -7.09 12.09 16.48
C GLU A 88 -8.27 12.09 17.46
N ASN A 89 -9.41 11.51 17.05
CA ASN A 89 -10.63 11.48 17.85
C ASN A 89 -10.87 10.12 18.56
N GLU A 90 -9.95 9.17 18.42
CA GLU A 90 -10.12 7.77 18.87
C GLU A 90 -11.42 7.14 18.34
N GLU A 91 -11.79 7.47 17.10
CA GLU A 91 -12.99 6.96 16.42
C GLU A 91 -12.67 5.70 15.57
N PRO A 92 -13.60 4.74 15.44
CA PRO A 92 -13.40 3.60 14.57
C PRO A 92 -13.28 3.99 13.09
N ILE A 93 -12.34 3.36 12.38
CA ILE A 93 -12.23 3.43 10.92
C ILE A 93 -11.63 2.13 10.40
N ILE A 94 -12.13 1.68 9.24
CA ILE A 94 -11.53 0.58 8.48
C ILE A 94 -11.19 1.15 7.11
N ALA A 95 -9.92 1.10 6.74
CA ALA A 95 -9.44 1.74 5.52
C ALA A 95 -8.64 0.77 4.64
N THR A 96 -8.67 1.01 3.33
CA THR A 96 -7.77 0.34 2.39
C THR A 96 -6.40 1.01 2.43
N ALA A 97 -5.32 0.23 2.50
CA ALA A 97 -3.95 0.73 2.41
C ALA A 97 -3.04 -0.29 1.70
N TRP A 98 -1.83 0.10 1.32
CA TRP A 98 -0.85 -0.81 0.72
C TRP A 98 0.49 -0.68 1.43
N SER A 99 1.27 -1.75 1.43
CA SER A 99 2.64 -1.75 1.91
C SER A 99 3.60 -1.84 0.72
N PRO A 100 4.64 -0.99 0.65
CA PRO A 100 4.98 0.06 1.62
C PRO A 100 4.15 1.34 1.47
N HIS A 101 3.93 2.04 2.59
CA HIS A 101 3.37 3.39 2.62
C HIS A 101 3.80 4.15 3.88
N TYR A 102 3.94 5.47 3.81
CA TYR A 102 4.46 6.29 4.91
C TYR A 102 3.56 6.29 6.16
N ILE A 103 2.25 6.09 5.99
CA ILE A 103 1.27 6.07 7.11
C ILE A 103 1.58 5.01 8.18
N PHE A 104 2.28 3.92 7.81
CA PHE A 104 2.70 2.89 8.77
C PHE A 104 3.82 3.36 9.69
N ALA A 105 4.56 4.41 9.31
CA ALA A 105 5.55 5.06 10.16
C ALA A 105 4.92 6.17 11.02
N GLU A 106 3.88 6.84 10.53
CA GLU A 106 3.22 7.95 11.23
C GLU A 106 2.20 7.51 12.27
N HIS A 107 1.55 6.36 12.06
CA HIS A 107 0.46 5.88 12.89
C HIS A 107 0.69 4.46 13.40
N ASP A 108 0.11 4.18 14.57
CA ASP A 108 0.03 2.82 15.11
C ASP A 108 -1.18 2.11 14.50
N LEU A 109 -0.93 1.30 13.46
CA LEU A 109 -1.93 0.63 12.64
C LEU A 109 -1.78 -0.89 12.74
N LYS A 110 -2.92 -1.58 12.65
CA LYS A 110 -3.00 -3.03 12.48
C LYS A 110 -3.50 -3.35 11.08
N ILE A 111 -2.90 -4.36 10.46
CA ILE A 111 -3.43 -4.99 9.24
C ILE A 111 -4.39 -6.08 9.68
N LEU A 112 -5.60 -6.10 9.12
CA LEU A 112 -6.56 -7.18 9.38
C LEU A 112 -6.16 -8.43 8.59
N ASP A 113 -6.24 -9.59 9.25
CA ASP A 113 -6.12 -10.89 8.62
C ASP A 113 -7.23 -11.07 7.57
N ASP A 114 -6.84 -11.54 6.38
CA ASP A 114 -7.73 -11.92 5.27
C ASP A 114 -7.66 -13.43 5.01
N PRO A 115 -8.37 -14.28 5.79
CA PRO A 115 -8.31 -15.74 5.66
C PRO A 115 -8.71 -16.32 4.30
N LYS A 116 -9.51 -15.60 3.53
CA LYS A 116 -9.92 -15.98 2.16
C LYS A 116 -8.95 -15.50 1.09
N ASN A 117 -7.96 -14.69 1.45
CA ASN A 117 -6.97 -14.14 0.55
C ASN A 117 -7.60 -13.36 -0.61
N SER A 118 -8.66 -12.60 -0.31
CA SER A 118 -9.40 -11.77 -1.27
C SER A 118 -8.58 -10.59 -1.79
N LEU A 119 -7.62 -10.07 -1.01
CA LEU A 119 -6.66 -9.06 -1.48
C LEU A 119 -5.50 -9.64 -2.29
N GLY A 120 -5.40 -10.96 -2.37
CA GLY A 120 -4.28 -11.67 -2.98
C GLY A 120 -3.09 -11.86 -2.04
N GLU A 121 -2.09 -12.58 -2.54
CA GLU A 121 -0.82 -12.76 -1.85
C GLU A 121 0.10 -11.54 -2.06
N GLU A 122 1.31 -11.61 -1.51
CA GLU A 122 2.40 -10.68 -1.81
C GLU A 122 2.57 -10.48 -3.32
N GLU A 123 2.70 -9.22 -3.71
CA GLU A 123 2.83 -8.76 -5.08
C GLU A 123 4.26 -8.29 -5.37
N THR A 124 4.49 -8.05 -6.66
CA THR A 124 5.66 -7.36 -7.19
C THR A 124 5.20 -6.11 -7.93
N ILE A 125 6.03 -5.08 -7.91
CA ILE A 125 5.91 -3.97 -8.85
C ILE A 125 6.82 -4.27 -10.02
N LYS A 126 6.33 -4.12 -11.24
CA LYS A 126 7.05 -4.45 -12.47
C LYS A 126 7.42 -3.24 -13.30
N THR A 127 8.43 -3.43 -14.12
CA THR A 127 8.76 -2.53 -15.21
C THR A 127 8.18 -3.08 -16.51
N ILE A 128 7.43 -2.27 -17.23
CA ILE A 128 6.98 -2.56 -18.60
C ILE A 128 7.51 -1.51 -19.57
N ALA A 129 7.81 -1.92 -20.78
CA ALA A 129 8.27 -1.07 -21.87
C ALA A 129 7.40 -1.29 -23.12
N ARG A 130 7.28 -0.27 -23.97
CA ARG A 130 6.68 -0.46 -25.29
C ARG A 130 7.52 -1.43 -26.12
N GLN A 131 6.90 -2.08 -27.09
CA GLN A 131 7.62 -2.93 -28.03
C GLN A 131 8.65 -2.11 -28.83
N GLY A 132 9.85 -2.67 -29.00
CA GLY A 132 10.91 -2.05 -29.79
C GLY A 132 11.71 -0.98 -29.06
N LEU A 133 11.49 -0.79 -27.75
CA LEU A 133 12.25 0.17 -26.96
C LEU A 133 13.74 -0.20 -26.90
N GLU A 134 14.08 -1.50 -26.89
CA GLU A 134 15.47 -1.96 -26.90
C GLU A 134 16.23 -1.46 -28.14
N GLU A 135 15.61 -1.53 -29.31
CA GLU A 135 16.22 -1.07 -30.56
C GLU A 135 16.25 0.46 -30.67
N ASP A 136 15.17 1.13 -30.24
CA ASP A 136 15.04 2.58 -30.38
C ASP A 136 15.90 3.35 -29.36
N LYS A 137 15.89 2.90 -28.09
CA LYS A 137 16.53 3.55 -26.96
C LYS A 137 17.30 2.54 -26.09
N PRO A 138 18.39 1.92 -26.61
CA PRO A 138 19.09 0.82 -25.93
C PRO A 138 19.69 1.21 -24.58
N ASN A 139 20.06 2.48 -24.37
CA ASN A 139 20.57 2.96 -23.09
C ASN A 139 19.46 3.01 -22.02
N ALA A 140 18.31 3.60 -22.34
CA ALA A 140 17.15 3.63 -21.44
C ALA A 140 16.63 2.21 -21.14
N TYR A 141 16.48 1.37 -22.18
CA TYR A 141 16.03 -0.02 -22.02
C TYR A 141 16.89 -0.78 -21.02
N LYS A 142 18.23 -0.70 -21.16
CA LYS A 142 19.18 -1.37 -20.27
C LYS A 142 19.04 -0.94 -18.81
N ILE A 143 18.75 0.33 -18.56
CA ILE A 143 18.57 0.87 -17.21
C ILE A 143 17.26 0.34 -16.62
N LEU A 144 16.18 0.38 -17.41
CA LEU A 144 14.87 -0.10 -17.00
C LEU A 144 14.86 -1.61 -16.70
N ASP A 145 15.56 -2.40 -17.52
CA ASP A 145 15.73 -3.86 -17.34
C ASP A 145 16.53 -4.21 -16.07
N ARG A 146 17.43 -3.32 -15.64
CA ARG A 146 18.23 -3.49 -14.42
C ARG A 146 17.63 -2.83 -13.19
N PHE A 147 16.66 -1.96 -13.38
CA PHE A 147 16.08 -1.19 -12.30
C PHE A 147 15.41 -2.14 -11.31
N ASN A 148 15.98 -2.19 -10.13
CA ASN A 148 15.46 -2.91 -8.99
C ASN A 148 15.92 -2.21 -7.73
N TRP A 149 15.00 -2.08 -6.77
CA TRP A 149 15.25 -1.42 -5.49
C TRP A 149 14.40 -2.03 -4.39
N ASP A 150 14.82 -1.82 -3.15
CA ASP A 150 14.23 -2.43 -1.97
C ASP A 150 13.12 -1.55 -1.39
N ILE A 151 12.27 -2.13 -0.53
CA ILE A 151 11.18 -1.41 0.14
C ILE A 151 11.72 -0.21 0.92
N GLU A 152 12.88 -0.36 1.57
CA GLU A 152 13.53 0.67 2.35
C GLU A 152 13.89 1.89 1.50
N ASP A 153 14.36 1.69 0.26
CA ASP A 153 14.71 2.80 -0.64
C ASP A 153 13.47 3.63 -0.99
N MET A 154 12.36 2.97 -1.32
CA MET A 154 11.11 3.63 -1.65
C MET A 154 10.51 4.33 -0.44
N GLN A 155 10.58 3.71 0.74
CA GLN A 155 10.12 4.32 1.98
C GLN A 155 10.91 5.59 2.32
N GLU A 156 12.23 5.59 2.12
CA GLU A 156 13.05 6.78 2.34
C GLU A 156 12.57 7.96 1.49
N VAL A 157 12.38 7.76 0.18
CA VAL A 157 11.87 8.79 -0.72
C VAL A 157 10.47 9.26 -0.32
N MET A 158 9.56 8.33 0.03
CA MET A 158 8.19 8.68 0.42
C MET A 158 8.12 9.46 1.75
N LEU A 159 9.01 9.15 2.69
CA LEU A 159 9.11 9.86 3.97
C LEU A 159 9.63 11.28 3.78
N ASP A 160 10.70 11.45 3.00
CA ASP A 160 11.20 12.79 2.66
C ASP A 160 10.13 13.61 1.91
N ALA A 161 9.37 12.96 1.02
CA ALA A 161 8.30 13.60 0.26
C ALA A 161 7.11 14.10 1.11
N GLN A 162 7.07 13.81 2.41
CA GLN A 162 6.11 14.44 3.33
C GLN A 162 6.45 15.91 3.62
N GLU A 163 7.73 16.27 3.51
CA GLU A 163 8.22 17.63 3.79
C GLU A 163 8.58 18.41 2.52
N ILE A 164 9.00 17.71 1.47
CA ILE A 164 9.47 18.30 0.20
C ILE A 164 8.79 17.68 -1.03
N PRO A 165 8.85 18.30 -2.21
CA PRO A 165 8.34 17.70 -3.43
C PRO A 165 9.04 16.37 -3.76
N PHE A 166 8.31 15.41 -4.35
CA PHE A 166 8.86 14.11 -4.77
C PHE A 166 10.09 14.21 -5.67
N GLU A 167 10.15 15.21 -6.56
CA GLU A 167 11.33 15.47 -7.40
C GLU A 167 12.57 15.78 -6.55
N GLU A 168 12.42 16.58 -5.49
CA GLU A 168 13.51 16.94 -4.58
C GLU A 168 13.89 15.76 -3.68
N ALA A 169 12.90 15.00 -3.16
CA ALA A 169 13.16 13.79 -2.37
C ALA A 169 13.88 12.72 -3.19
N ALA A 170 13.44 12.48 -4.43
CA ALA A 170 14.10 11.55 -5.34
C ALA A 170 15.51 12.00 -5.69
N GLN A 171 15.76 13.30 -5.89
CA GLN A 171 17.10 13.82 -6.14
C GLN A 171 18.03 13.58 -4.95
N ASN A 172 17.57 13.85 -3.73
CA ASN A 172 18.36 13.57 -2.52
C ASN A 172 18.73 12.09 -2.44
N TRP A 173 17.76 11.21 -2.69
CA TRP A 173 18.00 9.77 -2.69
C TRP A 173 19.00 9.35 -3.78
N VAL A 174 18.87 9.87 -5.01
CA VAL A 174 19.81 9.60 -6.11
C VAL A 174 21.23 10.06 -5.76
N ASP A 175 21.38 11.26 -5.18
CA ASP A 175 22.67 11.82 -4.76
C ASP A 175 23.36 10.94 -3.69
N ASP A 176 22.57 10.34 -2.79
CA ASP A 176 23.06 9.51 -1.69
C ASP A 176 23.26 8.04 -2.06
N ASN A 177 22.66 7.57 -3.16
CA ASN A 177 22.65 6.14 -3.57
C ASN A 177 23.45 5.85 -4.86
N GLY A 178 24.52 6.61 -5.11
CA GLY A 178 25.32 6.51 -6.34
C GLY A 178 25.85 5.11 -6.70
N ASP A 179 26.08 4.22 -5.72
CA ASP A 179 26.47 2.83 -6.00
C ASP A 179 25.33 2.06 -6.70
N LYS A 180 24.07 2.20 -6.26
CA LYS A 180 22.91 1.57 -6.93
C LYS A 180 22.70 2.17 -8.33
N ILE A 181 22.83 3.50 -8.46
CA ILE A 181 22.72 4.18 -9.76
C ILE A 181 23.79 3.67 -10.75
N ALA A 182 25.02 3.45 -10.28
CA ALA A 182 26.09 2.93 -11.10
C ALA A 182 25.82 1.51 -11.60
N GLU A 183 25.17 0.66 -10.79
CA GLU A 183 24.75 -0.69 -11.19
C GLU A 183 23.69 -0.63 -12.32
N TRP A 184 22.67 0.22 -12.18
CA TRP A 184 21.63 0.37 -13.20
C TRP A 184 22.20 0.92 -14.52
N THR A 185 23.09 1.90 -14.44
CA THR A 185 23.63 2.63 -15.60
C THR A 185 24.89 2.00 -16.22
N GLU A 186 25.37 0.85 -15.72
CA GLU A 186 26.63 0.26 -16.15
C GLU A 186 26.70 0.00 -17.68
N GLY A 187 27.58 0.71 -18.37
CA GLY A 187 27.76 0.57 -19.81
C GLY A 187 26.65 1.19 -20.66
N SER A 188 25.84 2.08 -20.08
CA SER A 188 25.04 3.06 -20.83
C SER A 188 25.92 4.25 -21.23
N GLU A 189 25.58 4.87 -22.36
CA GLU A 189 26.25 6.07 -22.86
C GLU A 189 25.32 7.29 -22.72
N GLU A 190 25.92 8.48 -22.54
CA GLU A 190 25.17 9.75 -22.58
C GLU A 190 24.47 9.94 -23.93
N VAL A 191 23.27 10.50 -23.90
CA VAL A 191 22.47 10.87 -25.06
C VAL A 191 22.32 12.39 -25.14
N ASP A 192 22.02 12.92 -26.33
CA ASP A 192 21.91 14.37 -26.58
C ASP A 192 20.45 14.78 -26.79
N GLY A 193 19.72 14.98 -25.68
CA GLY A 193 18.36 15.52 -25.69
C GLY A 193 17.33 14.60 -26.34
N GLU A 194 17.54 13.28 -26.30
CA GLU A 194 16.55 12.32 -26.78
C GLU A 194 15.32 12.34 -25.87
N SER A 195 14.12 12.48 -26.42
CA SER A 195 12.87 12.50 -25.63
C SER A 195 12.56 11.12 -25.07
N PHE A 196 12.15 11.05 -23.81
CA PHE A 196 11.68 9.82 -23.15
C PHE A 196 10.37 10.07 -22.42
N HIS A 197 9.30 9.33 -22.76
CA HIS A 197 7.99 9.49 -22.11
C HIS A 197 7.75 8.38 -21.08
N LEU A 198 7.88 8.73 -19.80
CA LEU A 198 7.63 7.83 -18.68
C LEU A 198 6.17 7.95 -18.23
N ILE A 199 5.41 6.86 -18.33
CA ILE A 199 4.01 6.81 -17.89
C ILE A 199 3.97 6.20 -16.49
N SER A 200 3.29 6.88 -15.57
CA SER A 200 3.17 6.42 -14.19
C SER A 200 1.74 6.57 -13.67
N THR A 201 1.53 6.17 -12.43
CA THR A 201 0.26 6.28 -11.71
C THR A 201 0.43 7.25 -10.54
N PRO A 202 -0.66 7.85 -10.03
CA PRO A 202 -0.56 8.98 -9.12
C PRO A 202 -0.25 8.60 -7.65
N TRP A 203 0.00 7.33 -7.34
CA TRP A 203 0.25 6.87 -5.97
C TRP A 203 1.68 7.14 -5.53
N ASP A 204 1.88 7.35 -4.23
CA ASP A 204 3.15 7.81 -3.67
C ASP A 204 4.32 6.84 -3.92
N THR A 205 4.06 5.53 -3.97
CA THR A 205 5.04 4.50 -4.36
C THR A 205 5.53 4.70 -5.79
N GLU A 206 4.62 5.00 -6.71
CA GLU A 206 4.94 5.21 -8.12
C GLU A 206 5.47 6.61 -8.41
N ARG A 207 5.05 7.62 -7.64
CA ARG A 207 5.67 8.94 -7.67
C ARG A 207 7.13 8.86 -7.20
N ALA A 208 7.44 8.04 -6.20
CA ALA A 208 8.81 7.79 -5.78
C ALA A 208 9.63 7.12 -6.88
N SER A 209 9.20 5.96 -7.38
CA SER A 209 9.96 5.21 -8.41
C SER A 209 10.13 5.98 -9.71
N SER A 210 9.07 6.65 -10.18
CA SER A 210 9.11 7.39 -11.45
C SER A 210 9.97 8.65 -11.39
N ASN A 211 10.01 9.38 -10.27
CA ASN A 211 10.90 10.53 -10.13
C ASN A 211 12.37 10.09 -10.02
N VAL A 212 12.67 9.02 -9.27
CA VAL A 212 14.03 8.45 -9.22
C VAL A 212 14.50 8.07 -10.63
N MET A 213 13.67 7.34 -11.39
CA MET A 213 14.02 6.94 -12.75
C MET A 213 14.12 8.13 -13.71
N ALA A 214 13.24 9.13 -13.58
CA ALA A 214 13.31 10.34 -14.40
C ALA A 214 14.66 11.04 -14.22
N ILE A 215 15.15 11.18 -12.98
CA ILE A 215 16.44 11.79 -12.67
C ILE A 215 17.59 10.97 -13.26
N VAL A 216 17.57 9.64 -13.09
CA VAL A 216 18.61 8.74 -13.65
C VAL A 216 18.69 8.87 -15.18
N LEU A 217 17.55 8.95 -15.86
CA LEU A 217 17.50 9.15 -17.31
C LEU A 217 17.92 10.58 -17.72
N GLN A 218 17.54 11.59 -16.96
CA GLN A 218 17.97 12.99 -17.18
C GLN A 218 19.48 13.17 -17.01
N ASP A 219 20.09 12.50 -16.03
CA ASP A 219 21.54 12.50 -15.82
C ASP A 219 22.32 11.87 -16.99
N LEU A 220 21.67 10.98 -17.75
CA LEU A 220 22.18 10.46 -19.02
C LEU A 220 21.89 11.35 -20.22
N GLY A 221 21.14 12.44 -20.05
CA GLY A 221 20.86 13.42 -21.09
C GLY A 221 19.51 13.25 -21.82
N TYR A 222 18.62 12.40 -21.33
CA TYR A 222 17.26 12.30 -21.86
C TYR A 222 16.41 13.52 -21.48
N GLU A 223 15.56 13.98 -22.40
CA GLU A 223 14.46 14.90 -22.09
C GLU A 223 13.25 14.09 -21.62
N VAL A 224 13.12 13.90 -20.32
CA VAL A 224 12.06 13.07 -19.73
C VAL A 224 10.76 13.86 -19.57
N ASP A 225 9.68 13.36 -20.17
CA ASP A 225 8.31 13.74 -19.89
C ASP A 225 7.69 12.68 -18.96
N LEU A 226 7.20 13.10 -17.79
CA LEU A 226 6.60 12.21 -16.79
C LEU A 226 5.11 12.51 -16.67
N THR A 227 4.27 11.54 -17.07
CA THR A 227 2.81 11.70 -17.04
C THR A 227 2.15 10.67 -16.13
N ASN A 228 1.41 11.16 -15.12
CA ASN A 228 0.59 10.32 -14.26
C ASN A 228 -0.81 10.14 -14.86
N VAL A 229 -1.24 8.88 -14.98
CA VAL A 229 -2.55 8.48 -15.54
C VAL A 229 -3.16 7.32 -14.73
N ASP A 230 -4.42 7.00 -15.00
CA ASP A 230 -5.07 5.82 -14.42
C ASP A 230 -4.45 4.52 -14.97
N PRO A 231 -4.47 3.39 -14.23
CA PRO A 231 -3.81 2.14 -14.65
C PRO A 231 -4.20 1.66 -16.05
N VAL A 232 -5.49 1.71 -16.40
CA VAL A 232 -5.96 1.29 -17.72
C VAL A 232 -5.40 2.17 -18.84
N VAL A 233 -5.21 3.48 -18.57
CA VAL A 233 -4.63 4.43 -19.53
C VAL A 233 -3.12 4.21 -19.62
N MET A 234 -2.45 3.89 -18.51
CA MET A 234 -1.03 3.52 -18.51
C MET A 234 -0.79 2.31 -19.40
N PHE A 235 -1.50 1.19 -19.20
CA PHE A 235 -1.34 0.01 -20.05
C PHE A 235 -1.67 0.31 -21.52
N GLN A 236 -2.71 1.12 -21.78
CA GLN A 236 -3.05 1.53 -23.14
C GLN A 236 -1.92 2.34 -23.79
N ALA A 237 -1.37 3.34 -23.10
CA ALA A 237 -0.31 4.20 -23.62
C ALA A 237 0.95 3.40 -23.98
N ILE A 238 1.37 2.45 -23.14
CA ILE A 238 2.51 1.58 -23.43
C ILE A 238 2.21 0.64 -24.62
N SER A 239 0.99 0.10 -24.69
CA SER A 239 0.58 -0.83 -25.76
C SER A 239 0.42 -0.15 -27.13
N GLU A 240 0.11 1.15 -27.14
CA GLU A 240 -0.14 1.94 -28.36
C GLU A 240 1.08 2.78 -28.79
N ASP A 241 2.26 2.59 -28.18
CA ASP A 241 3.48 3.36 -28.46
C ASP A 241 3.29 4.89 -28.20
N GLU A 242 2.41 5.24 -27.24
CA GLU A 242 2.21 6.62 -26.78
C GLU A 242 3.08 6.96 -25.55
N GLY A 243 3.61 5.95 -24.87
CA GLY A 243 4.61 6.06 -23.80
C GLY A 243 5.73 5.04 -23.96
N ASP A 244 6.95 5.38 -23.51
CA ASP A 244 8.12 4.52 -23.68
C ASP A 244 8.16 3.40 -22.62
N ALA A 245 7.90 3.73 -21.34
CA ALA A 245 7.92 2.74 -20.26
C ALA A 245 7.04 3.13 -19.08
N SER A 246 6.82 2.18 -18.17
CA SER A 246 6.20 2.38 -16.86
C SER A 246 6.83 1.48 -15.80
N LEU A 247 6.94 2.00 -14.58
CA LEU A 247 7.44 1.31 -13.38
C LEU A 247 6.32 0.95 -12.41
N SER A 248 5.08 1.09 -12.85
CA SER A 248 3.89 1.16 -12.00
C SER A 248 3.04 -0.12 -11.90
N PRO A 249 3.17 -1.15 -12.76
CA PRO A 249 2.35 -2.35 -12.62
C PRO A 249 2.52 -3.14 -11.32
N TRP A 250 1.51 -3.11 -10.44
CA TRP A 250 1.38 -4.05 -9.31
C TRP A 250 0.73 -5.35 -9.76
N LEU A 251 1.46 -6.47 -9.58
CA LEU A 251 1.10 -7.79 -10.10
C LEU A 251 1.39 -8.91 -9.10
N PRO A 252 0.64 -10.02 -9.16
CA PRO A 252 -0.29 -10.41 -10.23
C PRO A 252 -1.74 -9.95 -10.02
N THR A 253 -2.08 -9.37 -8.88
CA THR A 253 -3.46 -9.25 -8.42
C THR A 253 -4.03 -7.87 -8.73
N SER A 254 -3.38 -6.80 -8.28
CA SER A 254 -3.86 -5.42 -8.38
C SER A 254 -4.22 -5.02 -9.81
N PHE A 255 -3.29 -5.20 -10.75
CA PHE A 255 -3.50 -4.86 -12.15
C PHE A 255 -3.60 -6.10 -13.07
N GLY A 256 -3.82 -7.29 -12.51
CA GLY A 256 -3.85 -8.55 -13.28
C GLY A 256 -4.81 -8.50 -14.47
N ALA A 257 -6.05 -8.02 -14.26
CA ALA A 257 -7.03 -7.92 -15.33
C ALA A 257 -6.62 -6.94 -16.46
N TYR A 258 -5.90 -5.86 -16.12
CA TYR A 258 -5.37 -4.93 -17.12
C TYR A 258 -4.18 -5.54 -17.85
N TYR A 259 -3.26 -6.16 -17.11
CA TYR A 259 -2.10 -6.85 -17.68
C TYR A 259 -2.53 -7.93 -18.68
N GLU A 260 -3.48 -8.79 -18.31
CA GLU A 260 -4.03 -9.83 -19.20
C GLU A 260 -4.70 -9.24 -20.45
N LYS A 261 -5.42 -8.14 -20.31
CA LYS A 261 -6.09 -7.47 -21.43
C LYS A 261 -5.10 -6.97 -22.50
N PHE A 262 -3.94 -6.52 -22.08
CA PHE A 262 -2.90 -5.94 -22.94
C PHE A 262 -1.71 -6.88 -23.17
N GLU A 263 -1.80 -8.14 -22.71
CA GLU A 263 -0.72 -9.11 -22.81
C GLU A 263 -0.22 -9.26 -24.25
N GLY A 264 1.11 -9.25 -24.43
CA GLY A 264 1.75 -9.36 -25.73
C GLY A 264 1.77 -8.06 -26.56
N GLN A 265 1.32 -6.93 -26.00
CA GLN A 265 1.39 -5.60 -26.63
C GLN A 265 2.47 -4.69 -26.02
N PHE A 266 3.15 -5.17 -24.99
CA PHE A 266 4.28 -4.51 -24.33
C PHE A 266 5.34 -5.57 -23.96
N GLU A 267 6.52 -5.12 -23.57
CA GLU A 267 7.59 -5.94 -23.01
C GLU A 267 7.53 -5.85 -21.48
N ASP A 268 7.47 -7.01 -20.81
CA ASP A 268 7.59 -7.11 -19.35
C ASP A 268 9.06 -7.34 -19.01
N LEU A 269 9.71 -6.33 -18.43
CA LEU A 269 11.12 -6.37 -18.03
C LEU A 269 11.32 -7.00 -16.64
N GLY A 270 10.23 -7.46 -16.01
CA GLY A 270 10.28 -8.15 -14.73
C GLY A 270 10.07 -7.24 -13.51
N PRO A 271 10.22 -7.80 -12.31
CA PRO A 271 9.96 -7.09 -11.06
C PRO A 271 11.06 -6.08 -10.76
N ASN A 272 10.66 -4.82 -10.54
CA ASN A 272 11.52 -3.77 -9.99
C ASN A 272 11.45 -3.70 -8.46
N MET A 273 10.44 -4.30 -7.85
CA MET A 273 10.28 -4.44 -6.40
C MET A 273 9.48 -5.71 -6.07
N SER A 274 9.75 -6.31 -4.91
CA SER A 274 9.01 -7.45 -4.34
C SER A 274 8.66 -7.16 -2.88
N GLY A 275 7.78 -7.94 -2.27
CA GLY A 275 7.39 -7.71 -0.87
C GLY A 275 6.25 -6.72 -0.67
N VAL A 276 5.58 -6.31 -1.75
CA VAL A 276 4.50 -5.32 -1.67
C VAL A 276 3.15 -6.00 -1.50
N ALA A 277 2.19 -5.35 -0.83
CA ALA A 277 0.90 -5.99 -0.55
C ALA A 277 -0.23 -4.98 -0.40
N ASN A 278 -1.43 -5.37 -0.81
CA ASN A 278 -2.68 -4.68 -0.45
C ASN A 278 -3.11 -5.11 0.95
N THR A 279 -3.68 -4.19 1.71
CA THR A 279 -4.05 -4.42 3.11
C THR A 279 -5.36 -3.72 3.46
N ILE A 280 -6.15 -4.34 4.34
CA ILE A 280 -7.15 -3.61 5.12
C ILE A 280 -6.51 -3.24 6.45
N ILE A 281 -6.59 -1.97 6.81
CA ILE A 281 -6.00 -1.46 8.05
C ILE A 281 -7.05 -0.90 9.00
N VAL A 282 -6.72 -0.95 10.28
CA VAL A 282 -7.42 -0.28 11.36
C VAL A 282 -6.43 0.35 12.33
N PRO A 283 -6.79 1.42 13.05
CA PRO A 283 -6.00 1.90 14.17
C PRO A 283 -5.82 0.83 15.24
N ALA A 284 -4.65 0.80 15.88
CA ALA A 284 -4.29 -0.25 16.84
C ALA A 284 -5.20 -0.31 18.08
N TYR A 285 -5.94 0.75 18.39
CA TYR A 285 -6.90 0.80 19.49
C TYR A 285 -8.23 0.06 19.22
N MET A 286 -8.48 -0.39 18.00
CA MET A 286 -9.69 -1.17 17.67
C MET A 286 -9.49 -2.65 18.03
N ASP A 287 -10.44 -3.28 18.73
CA ASP A 287 -10.40 -4.70 19.09
C ASP A 287 -10.95 -5.61 17.98
N ILE A 288 -10.40 -5.48 16.77
CA ILE A 288 -10.59 -6.41 15.66
C ILE A 288 -9.25 -6.72 15.00
N ASP A 289 -9.07 -7.97 14.57
CA ASP A 289 -7.81 -8.46 14.00
C ASP A 289 -8.02 -9.18 12.66
N SER A 290 -9.25 -9.52 12.28
CA SER A 290 -9.57 -10.16 11.00
C SER A 290 -10.77 -9.54 10.31
N VAL A 291 -10.81 -9.61 8.97
CA VAL A 291 -12.01 -9.35 8.17
C VAL A 291 -13.19 -10.23 8.61
N GLU A 292 -12.94 -11.44 9.14
CA GLU A 292 -13.99 -12.32 9.69
C GLU A 292 -14.65 -11.78 10.98
N ASP A 293 -14.01 -10.83 11.67
CA ASP A 293 -14.59 -10.23 12.88
C ASP A 293 -15.78 -9.32 12.55
N LEU A 294 -15.80 -8.73 11.34
CA LEU A 294 -16.83 -7.82 10.87
C LEU A 294 -18.20 -8.51 10.76
N LYS A 295 -19.28 -7.72 10.90
CA LYS A 295 -20.67 -8.22 10.92
C LYS A 295 -21.47 -7.69 9.73
N PRO A 296 -22.39 -8.49 9.18
CA PRO A 296 -23.17 -8.08 8.02
C PRO A 296 -24.20 -7.00 8.38
N ARG A 297 -24.57 -6.20 7.39
CA ARG A 297 -25.62 -5.18 7.52
C ARG A 297 -26.99 -5.86 7.45
N LYS A 298 -27.62 -6.07 8.61
CA LYS A 298 -28.94 -6.71 8.76
C LYS A 298 -30.11 -5.84 8.25
#